data_AF-A0AAN9BYX9-F1
#
_entry.id   AF-A0AAN9BYX9-F1
#
_cell.length_a   1.000
_cell.length_b   1.000
_cell.length_c   1.000
_cell.angle_alpha   90.00
_cell.angle_beta   90.00
_cell.angle_gamma   90.00
#
_symmetry.space_group_name_H-M   'P 1'
#
loop_
_entity.id
_entity.type
_entity.pdbx_description
1 polymer ?
#
loop_
_entity_poly.entity_id
_entity_poly.type
_entity_poly.pdbx_seq_one_letter_code
_entity_poly.pdbx_strand_id
1 'polypeptide(L)'
;MAGWWWVTSRLVVVVGILVIWPVPPCVDPQSPGGLTTPNVRDSLRLINILIRRPLGPMAVRRECRMLNTTEFERITGVINRAKRDTRIRPNVYDAFAYIHAHPDVNAGAHQGAGFLPFHRVLVFLFEKLLRMYDPTISMCYWDSTLEPANEMTASVSWTSSFFGNNQETVVTGFPARWLTPLGPLIRNGGTIGRPFTQEDIRQILDRNTLGEISFPGGNVDSNVEEKHNYVHTFVGGLMGQVETASYDPIFWFHHAYIDCIYEWFRQRQKERGLNPMRDWPAEYGDAAHSPFAAMRLGRLRQIDGANDFFPKNTFRCEDPPGDCVTDNECGVHMRCDPQTRRCVSDTMAVRPRNQAGEISNLRSLLGGFDGLASINSLLNSFPSRGFNQLFQTPSLGSFSMFGSNAGAGGSLLGSSGGSGGLTSGITGDTGPRNSGLTSGGLVGSSGLAGSLTGGVSGNTPSSDNMAAALNAASAGVSPSSSSSSSSSSLSSSSSSSVRLPSNPSASAAQNLMSGLWNQV
;
A
#
# COMPACT_ATOMS: atom_id res chain seq x y z
N MET A 1 43.62 51.23 -78.89
CA MET A 1 43.27 51.26 -77.46
C MET A 1 42.87 49.84 -77.06
N ALA A 2 43.44 49.27 -75.99
CA ALA A 2 43.13 47.90 -75.56
C ALA A 2 42.30 47.94 -74.27
N GLY A 3 41.04 47.49 -74.34
CA GLY A 3 40.14 47.47 -73.18
C GLY A 3 40.32 46.22 -72.33
N TRP A 4 40.80 46.38 -71.10
CA TRP A 4 40.86 45.30 -70.11
C TRP A 4 39.50 45.13 -69.43
N TRP A 5 38.98 43.90 -69.41
CA TRP A 5 37.80 43.54 -68.62
C TRP A 5 38.20 43.10 -67.22
N TRP A 6 37.77 43.83 -66.20
CA TRP A 6 37.88 43.41 -64.80
C TRP A 6 36.52 42.93 -64.29
N VAL A 7 36.38 41.62 -64.07
CA VAL A 7 35.23 41.04 -63.37
C VAL A 7 35.44 41.20 -61.86
N THR A 8 34.51 41.87 -61.18
CA THR A 8 34.58 42.08 -59.71
C THR A 8 33.58 41.18 -58.99
N SER A 9 34.05 39.99 -58.59
CA SER A 9 33.27 39.06 -57.77
C SER A 9 33.05 39.61 -56.36
N ARG A 10 31.88 40.21 -56.11
CA ARG A 10 31.48 40.62 -54.75
C ARG A 10 31.07 39.40 -53.93
N LEU A 11 31.89 39.02 -52.97
CA LEU A 11 31.55 38.01 -51.97
C LEU A 11 30.48 38.56 -51.02
N VAL A 12 29.25 38.05 -51.10
CA VAL A 12 28.16 38.44 -50.19
C VAL A 12 28.18 37.52 -48.96
N VAL A 13 28.82 37.97 -47.89
CA VAL A 13 28.80 37.27 -46.60
C VAL A 13 27.46 37.52 -45.92
N VAL A 14 26.51 36.60 -46.12
CA VAL A 14 25.24 36.60 -45.39
C VAL A 14 25.50 36.15 -43.95
N VAL A 15 25.68 37.11 -43.04
CA VAL A 15 25.72 36.84 -41.60
C VAL A 15 24.29 36.50 -41.13
N GLY A 16 23.95 35.22 -41.19
CA GLY A 16 22.69 34.70 -40.67
C GLY A 16 22.64 34.85 -39.15
N ILE A 17 21.97 35.90 -38.66
CA ILE A 17 21.70 36.06 -37.23
C ILE A 17 20.73 34.95 -36.82
N LEU A 18 21.27 33.91 -36.19
CA LEU A 18 20.53 32.75 -35.74
C LEU A 18 19.77 33.13 -34.46
N VAL A 19 18.59 33.73 -34.63
CA VAL A 19 17.70 34.12 -33.53
C VAL A 19 17.14 32.84 -32.88
N ILE A 20 17.89 32.31 -31.92
CA ILE A 20 17.42 31.27 -31.01
C ILE A 20 16.34 31.89 -30.14
N TRP A 21 15.08 31.73 -30.55
CA TRP A 21 13.95 31.94 -29.66
C TRP A 21 14.11 30.96 -28.50
N PRO A 22 14.20 31.42 -27.23
CA PRO A 22 14.22 30.50 -26.11
C PRO A 22 12.87 29.78 -26.07
N VAL A 23 12.89 28.49 -26.43
CA VAL A 23 11.72 27.63 -26.22
C VAL A 23 11.41 27.71 -24.72
N PRO A 24 10.20 28.14 -24.31
CA PRO A 24 9.86 28.18 -22.89
C PRO A 24 10.07 26.76 -22.34
N PRO A 25 10.70 26.61 -21.16
CA PRO A 25 11.08 25.29 -20.65
C PRO A 25 9.85 24.40 -20.64
N CYS A 26 9.97 23.18 -21.20
CA CYS A 26 8.84 22.27 -21.36
C CYS A 26 8.24 21.92 -19.99
N VAL A 27 7.22 22.67 -19.60
CA VAL A 27 6.50 22.50 -18.33
C VAL A 27 5.83 21.14 -18.35
N ASP A 28 6.35 20.19 -17.58
CA ASP A 28 5.80 18.83 -17.54
C ASP A 28 4.34 18.89 -17.05
N PRO A 29 3.37 18.36 -17.83
CA PRO A 29 1.95 18.35 -17.43
C PRO A 29 1.66 17.60 -16.12
N GLN A 30 2.57 16.74 -15.64
CA GLN A 30 2.48 16.06 -14.35
C GLN A 30 3.01 16.90 -13.18
N SER A 31 3.86 17.90 -13.46
CA SER A 31 4.56 18.70 -12.44
C SER A 31 4.79 20.17 -12.87
N PRO A 32 3.75 20.99 -13.07
CA PRO A 32 3.88 22.30 -13.73
C PRO A 32 4.68 23.39 -12.99
N GLY A 33 5.16 23.10 -11.78
CA GLY A 33 6.06 23.95 -10.99
C GLY A 33 7.41 23.29 -10.68
N GLY A 34 7.82 22.29 -11.46
CA GLY A 34 8.98 21.44 -11.17
C GLY A 34 8.67 20.33 -10.15
N LEU A 35 9.61 19.38 -9.98
CA LEU A 35 9.48 18.28 -9.02
C LEU A 35 9.36 18.86 -7.61
N THR A 36 8.17 18.74 -7.03
CA THR A 36 7.79 19.48 -5.83
C THR A 36 7.15 18.56 -4.80
N THR A 37 7.79 18.46 -3.63
CA THR A 37 7.30 17.63 -2.52
C THR A 37 5.84 17.95 -2.17
N PRO A 38 4.97 16.95 -1.97
CA PRO A 38 3.60 17.20 -1.54
C PRO A 38 3.59 17.81 -0.14
N ASN A 39 2.52 18.53 0.21
CA ASN A 39 2.38 19.12 1.55
C ASN A 39 1.38 18.32 2.38
N VAL A 40 1.77 17.88 3.57
CA VAL A 40 0.92 17.05 4.45
C VAL A 40 -0.36 17.79 4.86
N ARG A 41 -0.34 19.12 5.00
CA ARG A 41 -1.54 19.93 5.29
C ARG A 41 -2.56 19.86 4.16
N ASP A 42 -2.10 19.89 2.91
CA ASP A 42 -2.98 19.86 1.73
C ASP A 42 -3.44 18.43 1.40
N SER A 43 -2.59 17.44 1.67
CA SER A 43 -2.93 16.02 1.68
C SER A 43 -4.04 15.73 2.70
N LEU A 44 -3.92 16.23 3.93
CA LEU A 44 -4.94 16.08 4.98
C LEU A 44 -6.21 16.90 4.69
N ARG A 45 -6.11 18.05 4.00
CA ARG A 45 -7.28 18.79 3.48
C ARG A 45 -8.05 17.95 2.46
N LEU A 46 -7.37 17.28 1.53
CA LEU A 46 -7.96 16.35 0.56
C LEU A 46 -8.69 15.20 1.28
N ILE A 47 -8.05 14.55 2.26
CA ILE A 47 -8.69 13.51 3.09
C ILE A 47 -9.98 14.03 3.76
N ASN A 48 -9.96 15.22 4.37
CA ASN A 48 -11.15 15.80 5.01
C ASN A 48 -12.28 16.12 4.01
N ILE A 49 -11.96 16.52 2.77
CA ILE A 49 -12.94 16.66 1.68
C ILE A 49 -13.52 15.30 1.31
N LEU A 50 -12.68 14.29 1.10
CA LEU A 50 -13.08 12.94 0.69
C LEU A 50 -13.96 12.25 1.73
N ILE A 51 -13.66 12.40 3.02
CA ILE A 51 -14.52 11.91 4.12
C ILE A 51 -15.93 12.51 4.01
N ARG A 52 -16.03 13.85 3.84
CA ARG A 52 -17.30 14.59 3.79
C ARG A 52 -18.12 14.41 2.51
N ARG A 53 -17.54 13.93 1.39
CA ARG A 53 -18.32 13.62 0.18
C ARG A 53 -19.35 12.52 0.47
N PRO A 54 -20.55 12.55 -0.17
CA PRO A 54 -21.50 11.45 -0.07
C PRO A 54 -20.90 10.13 -0.60
N LEU A 55 -21.52 9.01 -0.26
CA LEU A 55 -21.18 7.72 -0.85
C LEU A 55 -21.58 7.70 -2.34
N GLY A 56 -20.76 7.02 -3.15
CA GLY A 56 -21.17 6.59 -4.48
C GLY A 56 -22.04 5.32 -4.42
N PRO A 57 -22.33 4.68 -5.57
CA PRO A 57 -22.93 3.35 -5.57
C PRO A 57 -22.02 2.34 -4.87
N MET A 58 -22.60 1.21 -4.45
CA MET A 58 -21.85 0.05 -3.95
C MET A 58 -20.76 -0.32 -4.97
N ALA A 59 -19.49 -0.28 -4.56
CA ALA A 59 -18.40 -0.73 -5.40
C ALA A 59 -18.41 -2.27 -5.51
N VAL A 60 -18.08 -2.77 -6.69
CA VAL A 60 -17.85 -4.20 -6.92
C VAL A 60 -16.40 -4.34 -7.35
N ARG A 61 -15.57 -4.87 -6.46
CA ARG A 61 -14.15 -5.13 -6.75
C ARG A 61 -14.02 -6.54 -7.33
N ARG A 62 -13.55 -6.62 -8.57
CA ARG A 62 -13.21 -7.85 -9.29
C ARG A 62 -11.69 -7.89 -9.50
N GLU A 63 -11.14 -9.07 -9.76
CA GLU A 63 -9.75 -9.22 -10.23
C GLU A 63 -9.53 -8.43 -11.53
N CYS A 64 -8.46 -7.65 -11.64
CA CYS A 64 -8.23 -6.74 -12.77
C CYS A 64 -8.13 -7.42 -14.14
N ARG A 65 -7.68 -8.69 -14.22
CA ARG A 65 -7.60 -9.49 -15.46
C ARG A 65 -8.91 -10.19 -15.81
N MET A 66 -9.87 -10.22 -14.89
CA MET A 66 -11.25 -10.64 -15.14
C MET A 66 -12.16 -9.47 -15.57
N LEU A 67 -11.60 -8.26 -15.70
CA LEU A 67 -12.23 -7.14 -16.42
C LEU A 67 -11.97 -7.25 -17.92
N ASN A 68 -12.82 -6.62 -18.73
CA ASN A 68 -12.48 -6.33 -20.12
C ASN A 68 -11.59 -5.08 -20.23
N THR A 69 -10.91 -4.93 -21.37
CA THR A 69 -9.94 -3.84 -21.60
C THR A 69 -10.53 -2.45 -21.33
N THR A 70 -11.76 -2.18 -21.77
CA THR A 70 -12.41 -0.87 -21.58
C THR A 70 -12.76 -0.60 -20.11
N GLU A 71 -13.09 -1.62 -19.32
CA GLU A 71 -13.30 -1.47 -17.86
C GLU A 71 -11.98 -1.10 -17.15
N PHE A 72 -10.89 -1.79 -17.48
CA PHE A 72 -9.56 -1.52 -16.90
C PHE A 72 -8.98 -0.17 -17.36
N GLU A 73 -9.13 0.19 -18.64
CA GLU A 73 -8.79 1.51 -19.19
C GLU A 73 -9.58 2.64 -18.51
N ARG A 74 -10.83 2.39 -18.11
CA ARG A 74 -11.65 3.38 -17.40
C ARG A 74 -11.12 3.67 -15.99
N ILE A 75 -10.70 2.63 -15.25
CA ILE A 75 -10.09 2.74 -13.91
C ILE A 75 -8.71 3.41 -14.00
N THR A 76 -7.83 2.92 -14.86
CA THR A 76 -6.49 3.48 -15.05
C THR A 76 -6.55 4.89 -15.64
N GLY A 77 -7.55 5.19 -16.46
CA GLY A 77 -7.85 6.52 -16.99
C GLY A 77 -8.25 7.55 -15.94
N VAL A 78 -9.00 7.19 -14.88
CA VAL A 78 -9.26 8.12 -13.75
C VAL A 78 -8.03 8.32 -12.86
N ILE A 79 -7.23 7.27 -12.64
CA ILE A 79 -5.94 7.39 -11.93
C ILE A 79 -5.02 8.36 -12.67
N ASN A 80 -4.91 8.21 -14.00
CA ASN A 80 -4.18 9.13 -14.87
C ASN A 80 -4.77 10.56 -14.91
N ARG A 81 -6.09 10.73 -14.73
CA ARG A 81 -6.68 12.07 -14.55
C ARG A 81 -6.26 12.69 -13.23
N ALA A 82 -6.26 11.94 -12.11
CA ALA A 82 -5.79 12.42 -10.82
C ALA A 82 -4.29 12.77 -10.80
N LYS A 83 -3.46 12.03 -11.55
CA LYS A 83 -2.02 12.31 -11.72
C LYS A 83 -1.71 13.60 -12.48
N ARG A 84 -2.61 14.03 -13.37
CA ARG A 84 -2.49 15.30 -14.11
C ARG A 84 -3.27 16.46 -13.47
N ASP A 85 -4.01 16.21 -12.39
CA ASP A 85 -4.81 17.23 -11.72
C ASP A 85 -3.96 17.99 -10.71
N THR A 86 -3.52 19.19 -11.09
CA THR A 86 -2.56 20.00 -10.34
C THR A 86 -3.24 21.01 -9.39
N ARG A 87 -4.54 20.82 -9.11
CA ARG A 87 -5.30 21.63 -8.13
C ARG A 87 -4.82 21.45 -6.67
N ILE A 88 -4.00 20.44 -6.41
CA ILE A 88 -3.28 20.20 -5.15
C ILE A 88 -1.84 19.82 -5.51
N ARG A 89 -0.83 20.33 -4.78
CA ARG A 89 0.59 20.18 -5.16
C ARG A 89 1.17 18.81 -4.77
N PRO A 90 1.97 18.15 -5.64
CA PRO A 90 2.25 18.51 -7.04
C PRO A 90 1.07 18.19 -7.97
N ASN A 91 0.35 17.10 -7.69
CA ASN A 91 -0.93 16.73 -8.27
C ASN A 91 -1.78 15.97 -7.24
N VAL A 92 -3.08 15.79 -7.52
CA VAL A 92 -4.05 15.15 -6.61
C VAL A 92 -3.70 13.70 -6.31
N TYR A 93 -3.09 12.96 -7.24
CA TYR A 93 -2.60 11.61 -6.97
C TYR A 93 -1.46 11.61 -5.95
N ASP A 94 -0.39 12.36 -6.19
CA ASP A 94 0.80 12.36 -5.32
C ASP A 94 0.49 12.97 -3.94
N ALA A 95 -0.41 13.96 -3.87
CA ALA A 95 -0.91 14.50 -2.61
C ALA A 95 -1.76 13.49 -1.83
N PHE A 96 -2.39 12.51 -2.49
CA PHE A 96 -3.06 11.41 -1.79
C PHE A 96 -2.07 10.31 -1.40
N ALA A 97 -1.16 9.90 -2.30
CA ALA A 97 -0.09 8.95 -2.00
C ALA A 97 0.75 9.37 -0.78
N TYR A 98 1.01 10.67 -0.64
CA TYR A 98 1.77 11.20 0.50
C TYR A 98 1.15 10.91 1.88
N ILE A 99 -0.15 10.62 1.96
CA ILE A 99 -0.81 10.18 3.20
C ILE A 99 -0.25 8.86 3.73
N HIS A 100 0.16 7.96 2.84
CA HIS A 100 0.81 6.69 3.22
C HIS A 100 2.33 6.85 3.35
N ALA A 101 2.95 7.69 2.52
CA ALA A 101 4.39 7.93 2.59
C ALA A 101 4.84 8.80 3.79
N HIS A 102 3.94 9.56 4.42
CA HIS A 102 4.31 10.46 5.51
C HIS A 102 4.37 9.73 6.87
N PRO A 103 5.52 9.74 7.59
CA PRO A 103 5.71 8.95 8.81
C PRO A 103 4.73 9.28 9.93
N ASP A 104 4.40 10.57 10.14
CA ASP A 104 3.36 10.93 11.10
C ASP A 104 1.98 10.33 10.79
N VAL A 105 1.63 10.05 9.53
CA VAL A 105 0.28 9.62 9.15
C VAL A 105 0.20 8.10 9.04
N ASN A 106 1.27 7.44 8.63
CA ASN A 106 1.34 5.98 8.52
C ASN A 106 1.73 5.26 9.83
N ALA A 107 1.96 5.99 10.93
CA ALA A 107 2.43 5.43 12.20
C ALA A 107 1.56 4.31 12.80
N GLY A 108 0.27 4.22 12.44
CA GLY A 108 -0.62 3.12 12.84
C GLY A 108 -0.96 2.14 11.69
N ALA A 109 -0.29 2.26 10.55
CA ALA A 109 -0.63 1.55 9.32
C ALA A 109 0.15 0.23 9.13
N HIS A 110 1.25 0.01 9.85
CA HIS A 110 2.18 -1.11 9.68
C HIS A 110 2.73 -1.57 11.03
N GLN A 111 3.11 -2.85 11.17
CA GLN A 111 3.69 -3.48 12.36
C GLN A 111 2.72 -3.68 13.55
N GLY A 112 1.42 -3.72 13.29
CA GLY A 112 0.42 -3.99 14.33
C GLY A 112 -1.01 -4.18 13.83
N ALA A 113 -1.95 -4.41 14.74
CA ALA A 113 -3.35 -4.74 14.44
C ALA A 113 -4.12 -3.66 13.64
N GLY A 114 -3.58 -2.44 13.57
CA GLY A 114 -4.10 -1.36 12.72
C GLY A 114 -3.90 -1.58 11.22
N PHE A 115 -3.04 -2.50 10.77
CA PHE A 115 -2.66 -2.68 9.35
C PHE A 115 -3.87 -2.84 8.41
N LEU A 116 -4.74 -3.84 8.66
CA LEU A 116 -5.90 -4.10 7.78
C LEU A 116 -6.98 -3.00 7.89
N PRO A 117 -7.39 -2.54 9.09
CA PRO A 117 -8.35 -1.45 9.23
C PRO A 117 -7.89 -0.12 8.61
N PHE A 118 -6.61 0.25 8.75
CA PHE A 118 -6.05 1.47 8.14
C PHE A 118 -6.08 1.39 6.62
N HIS A 119 -5.57 0.32 6.03
CA HIS A 119 -5.51 0.18 4.57
C HIS A 119 -6.90 0.08 3.92
N ARG A 120 -7.87 -0.54 4.59
CA ARG A 120 -9.30 -0.48 4.20
C ARG A 120 -9.82 0.96 4.07
N VAL A 121 -9.56 1.80 5.08
CA VAL A 121 -9.97 3.21 5.05
C VAL A 121 -9.21 3.97 3.94
N LEU A 122 -7.92 3.71 3.77
CA LEU A 122 -7.09 4.35 2.75
C LEU A 122 -7.58 4.03 1.32
N VAL A 123 -7.83 2.75 1.00
CA VAL A 123 -8.33 2.30 -0.32
C VAL A 123 -9.75 2.83 -0.57
N PHE A 124 -10.62 2.84 0.45
CA PHE A 124 -11.94 3.48 0.35
C PHE A 124 -11.86 4.98 0.03
N LEU A 125 -10.95 5.71 0.66
CA LEU A 125 -10.74 7.13 0.39
C LEU A 125 -10.11 7.36 -1.00
N PHE A 126 -9.23 6.46 -1.48
CA PHE A 126 -8.71 6.49 -2.84
C PHE A 126 -9.81 6.26 -3.88
N GLU A 127 -10.71 5.28 -3.65
CA GLU A 127 -11.86 5.06 -4.53
C GLU A 127 -12.82 6.27 -4.54
N LYS A 128 -13.04 6.94 -3.39
CA LYS A 128 -13.77 8.22 -3.34
C LYS A 128 -13.06 9.35 -4.09
N LEU A 129 -11.72 9.33 -4.18
CA LEU A 129 -10.92 10.25 -4.98
C LEU A 129 -11.11 9.99 -6.48
N LEU A 130 -11.06 8.74 -6.92
CA LEU A 130 -11.35 8.38 -8.31
C LEU A 130 -12.79 8.71 -8.71
N ARG A 131 -13.75 8.50 -7.78
CA ARG A 131 -15.16 8.90 -7.90
C ARG A 131 -15.40 10.41 -7.94
N MET A 132 -14.37 11.25 -7.84
CA MET A 132 -14.44 12.68 -8.18
C MET A 132 -14.37 12.94 -9.70
N TYR A 133 -13.81 12.00 -10.47
CA TYR A 133 -13.62 12.11 -11.93
C TYR A 133 -14.59 11.23 -12.73
N ASP A 134 -15.08 10.13 -12.13
CA ASP A 134 -16.13 9.28 -12.67
C ASP A 134 -16.86 8.56 -11.51
N PRO A 135 -18.13 8.91 -11.22
CA PRO A 135 -18.82 8.44 -10.02
C PRO A 135 -19.19 6.96 -10.01
N THR A 136 -19.04 6.22 -11.14
CA THR A 136 -19.40 4.80 -11.22
C THR A 136 -18.20 3.85 -11.12
N ILE A 137 -16.98 4.37 -10.90
CA ILE A 137 -15.77 3.56 -10.75
C ILE A 137 -15.89 2.66 -9.51
N SER A 138 -15.40 1.43 -9.65
CA SER A 138 -15.00 0.57 -8.52
C SER A 138 -13.53 0.24 -8.74
N MET A 139 -12.73 0.13 -7.67
CA MET A 139 -11.37 -0.41 -7.80
C MET A 139 -11.43 -1.90 -8.15
N CYS A 140 -10.68 -2.33 -9.17
CA CYS A 140 -10.31 -3.74 -9.29
C CYS A 140 -9.19 -4.06 -8.30
N TYR A 141 -9.04 -5.34 -7.96
CA TYR A 141 -7.93 -5.82 -7.15
C TYR A 141 -6.95 -6.63 -8.01
N TRP A 142 -5.67 -6.60 -7.63
CA TRP A 142 -4.63 -7.41 -8.29
C TRP A 142 -4.29 -8.61 -7.40
N ASP A 143 -4.82 -9.78 -7.78
CA ASP A 143 -4.53 -11.04 -7.10
C ASP A 143 -3.16 -11.56 -7.52
N SER A 144 -2.16 -11.33 -6.66
CA SER A 144 -0.80 -11.79 -6.95
C SER A 144 -0.67 -13.33 -6.98
N THR A 145 -1.60 -14.12 -6.41
CA THR A 145 -1.53 -15.59 -6.46
C THR A 145 -1.68 -16.17 -7.86
N LEU A 146 -2.13 -15.35 -8.81
CA LEU A 146 -2.25 -15.68 -10.22
C LEU A 146 -0.96 -15.34 -10.99
N GLU A 147 0.05 -14.69 -10.38
CA GLU A 147 1.32 -14.39 -11.03
C GLU A 147 2.26 -15.61 -11.12
N PRO A 148 2.92 -15.85 -12.27
CA PRO A 148 4.00 -16.82 -12.39
C PRO A 148 5.23 -16.35 -11.60
N ALA A 149 5.38 -16.87 -10.37
CA ALA A 149 6.38 -16.41 -9.40
C ALA A 149 7.83 -16.36 -9.91
N ASN A 150 8.20 -17.25 -10.83
CA ASN A 150 9.57 -17.37 -11.37
C ASN A 150 9.76 -16.64 -12.72
N GLU A 151 8.71 -16.11 -13.35
CA GLU A 151 8.77 -15.56 -14.71
C GLU A 151 7.78 -14.41 -14.88
N MET A 152 8.02 -13.28 -14.20
CA MET A 152 7.14 -12.10 -14.29
C MET A 152 6.83 -11.68 -15.73
N THR A 153 7.80 -11.77 -16.64
CA THR A 153 7.63 -11.39 -18.05
C THR A 153 6.60 -12.24 -18.81
N ALA A 154 6.24 -13.42 -18.31
CA ALA A 154 5.14 -14.21 -18.85
C ALA A 154 3.75 -13.68 -18.46
N SER A 155 3.63 -12.79 -17.47
CA SER A 155 2.36 -12.25 -16.96
C SER A 155 1.92 -10.97 -17.68
N VAL A 156 0.64 -10.91 -18.06
CA VAL A 156 0.04 -9.73 -18.72
C VAL A 156 0.20 -8.45 -17.89
N SER A 157 0.25 -8.58 -16.55
CA SER A 157 0.37 -7.50 -15.57
C SER A 157 1.49 -6.51 -15.91
N TRP A 158 2.59 -6.99 -16.50
CA TRP A 158 3.80 -6.21 -16.78
C TRP A 158 3.91 -5.72 -18.22
N THR A 159 2.85 -5.92 -19.02
CA THR A 159 2.75 -5.48 -20.42
C THR A 159 2.27 -4.02 -20.54
N SER A 160 2.34 -3.49 -21.76
CA SER A 160 1.87 -2.14 -22.09
C SER A 160 0.36 -1.91 -21.93
N SER A 161 -0.44 -2.97 -21.79
CA SER A 161 -1.89 -2.89 -21.57
C SER A 161 -2.30 -2.87 -20.10
N PHE A 162 -1.39 -3.23 -19.18
CA PHE A 162 -1.63 -3.28 -17.73
C PHE A 162 -0.72 -2.30 -16.97
N PHE A 163 0.01 -2.75 -15.94
CA PHE A 163 0.77 -1.90 -15.02
C PHE A 163 2.09 -1.40 -15.62
N GLY A 164 2.51 -1.92 -16.78
CA GLY A 164 3.77 -1.57 -17.44
C GLY A 164 4.96 -2.37 -16.94
N ASN A 165 6.14 -2.13 -17.55
CA ASN A 165 7.36 -2.89 -17.29
C ASN A 165 7.73 -2.96 -15.79
N ASN A 166 8.35 -4.08 -15.41
CA ASN A 166 8.68 -4.48 -14.05
C ASN A 166 10.14 -4.19 -13.64
N GLN A 167 11.04 -3.88 -14.57
CA GLN A 167 12.40 -3.42 -14.27
C GLN A 167 12.65 -2.01 -14.82
N GLU A 168 13.61 -1.32 -14.20
CA GLU A 168 14.08 0.01 -14.55
C GLU A 168 12.98 1.09 -14.49
N THR A 169 13.12 2.18 -15.27
CA THR A 169 12.12 3.24 -15.37
C THR A 169 10.88 2.72 -16.10
N VAL A 170 9.70 2.96 -15.54
CA VAL A 170 8.43 2.50 -16.14
C VAL A 170 8.09 3.38 -17.34
N VAL A 171 8.21 2.79 -18.54
CA VAL A 171 8.01 3.45 -19.85
C VAL A 171 6.84 2.86 -20.65
N THR A 172 6.26 1.74 -20.19
CA THR A 172 5.04 1.15 -20.74
C THR A 172 3.91 1.11 -19.70
N GLY A 173 2.72 0.64 -20.10
CA GLY A 173 1.53 0.55 -19.24
C GLY A 173 0.83 1.89 -19.08
N PHE A 174 -0.25 1.91 -18.29
CA PHE A 174 -0.90 3.19 -17.96
C PHE A 174 -0.01 4.17 -17.17
N PRO A 175 1.00 3.76 -16.36
CA PRO A 175 1.87 4.71 -15.67
C PRO A 175 3.17 5.02 -16.43
N ALA A 176 3.19 4.76 -17.75
CA ALA A 176 4.32 5.06 -18.63
C ALA A 176 4.83 6.51 -18.47
N ARG A 177 6.10 6.65 -18.11
CA ARG A 177 6.81 7.93 -17.89
C ARG A 177 6.18 8.78 -16.78
N TRP A 178 5.62 8.15 -15.75
CA TRP A 178 5.21 8.86 -14.54
C TRP A 178 6.41 9.48 -13.81
N LEU A 179 6.31 10.77 -13.47
CA LEU A 179 7.20 11.41 -12.50
C LEU A 179 6.54 11.40 -11.13
N THR A 180 7.21 10.85 -10.13
CA THR A 180 6.83 10.93 -8.71
C THR A 180 7.58 12.09 -8.04
N PRO A 181 7.24 12.48 -6.79
CA PRO A 181 8.01 13.49 -6.06
C PRO A 181 9.48 13.12 -5.79
N LEU A 182 9.87 11.87 -6.07
CA LEU A 182 11.20 11.30 -5.88
C LEU A 182 11.99 11.18 -7.22
N GLY A 183 11.38 11.56 -8.34
CA GLY A 183 11.89 11.32 -9.70
C GLY A 183 11.04 10.32 -10.48
N PRO A 184 11.53 9.78 -11.61
CA PRO A 184 10.80 8.81 -12.43
C PRO A 184 10.31 7.60 -11.63
N LEU A 185 9.15 7.06 -11.99
CA LEU A 185 8.68 5.78 -11.46
C LEU A 185 9.64 4.67 -11.89
N ILE A 186 10.25 3.98 -10.92
CA ILE A 186 11.21 2.88 -11.12
C ILE A 186 10.73 1.64 -10.37
N ARG A 187 10.89 0.47 -11.01
CA ARG A 187 10.64 -0.87 -10.43
C ARG A 187 11.89 -1.74 -10.53
N ASN A 188 11.93 -2.82 -9.75
CA ASN A 188 13.03 -3.79 -9.79
C ASN A 188 12.51 -5.22 -9.51
N GLY A 189 11.48 -5.61 -10.25
CA GLY A 189 10.68 -6.78 -9.93
C GLY A 189 11.44 -8.09 -10.00
N GLY A 190 11.02 -9.06 -9.19
CA GLY A 190 11.56 -10.43 -9.18
C GLY A 190 12.96 -10.56 -8.59
N THR A 191 13.58 -9.47 -8.10
CA THR A 191 14.91 -9.50 -7.47
C THR A 191 14.87 -10.01 -6.03
N ILE A 192 13.80 -9.67 -5.30
CA ILE A 192 13.54 -10.03 -3.89
C ILE A 192 12.04 -10.35 -3.79
N GLY A 193 11.63 -11.13 -2.79
CA GLY A 193 10.22 -11.39 -2.52
C GLY A 193 9.57 -12.37 -3.48
N ARG A 194 8.23 -12.42 -3.48
CA ARG A 194 7.39 -13.30 -4.29
C ARG A 194 5.92 -12.83 -4.28
N PRO A 195 5.08 -13.26 -5.21
CA PRO A 195 3.63 -13.18 -5.04
C PRO A 195 3.13 -13.93 -3.79
N PHE A 196 1.91 -13.64 -3.35
CA PHE A 196 1.16 -14.57 -2.47
C PHE A 196 1.03 -15.95 -3.14
N THR A 197 0.92 -17.00 -2.34
CA THR A 197 0.52 -18.34 -2.78
C THR A 197 -0.87 -18.68 -2.24
N GLN A 198 -1.54 -19.65 -2.85
CA GLN A 198 -2.82 -20.18 -2.34
C GLN A 198 -2.71 -20.69 -0.89
N GLU A 199 -1.53 -21.19 -0.48
CA GLU A 199 -1.28 -21.66 0.88
C GLU A 199 -1.20 -20.49 1.89
N ASP A 200 -0.57 -19.36 1.54
CA ASP A 200 -0.58 -18.16 2.39
C ASP A 200 -2.03 -17.69 2.64
N ILE A 201 -2.84 -17.61 1.58
CA ILE A 201 -4.25 -17.22 1.67
C ILE A 201 -5.05 -18.20 2.53
N ARG A 202 -4.82 -19.51 2.39
CA ARG A 202 -5.45 -20.54 3.23
C ARG A 202 -5.06 -20.38 4.71
N GLN A 203 -3.76 -20.22 5.00
CA GLN A 203 -3.26 -20.07 6.37
C GLN A 203 -3.86 -18.86 7.10
N ILE A 204 -4.05 -17.74 6.37
CA ILE A 204 -4.77 -16.54 6.83
C ILE A 204 -6.25 -16.84 7.09
N LEU A 205 -6.98 -17.36 6.09
CA LEU A 205 -8.45 -17.57 6.18
C LEU A 205 -8.85 -18.69 7.16
N ASP A 206 -7.92 -19.56 7.55
CA ASP A 206 -8.12 -20.60 8.57
C ASP A 206 -7.95 -20.07 10.02
N ARG A 207 -7.42 -18.84 10.23
CA ARG A 207 -7.38 -18.21 11.56
C ARG A 207 -8.77 -17.73 12.00
N ASN A 208 -8.96 -17.51 13.31
CA ASN A 208 -10.23 -17.07 13.88
C ASN A 208 -10.27 -15.60 14.31
N THR A 209 -9.12 -15.02 14.65
CA THR A 209 -9.02 -13.68 15.26
C THR A 209 -7.98 -12.80 14.58
N LEU A 210 -8.18 -11.49 14.59
CA LEU A 210 -7.28 -10.49 14.01
C LEU A 210 -5.85 -10.64 14.54
N GLY A 211 -5.71 -10.93 15.84
CA GLY A 211 -4.42 -11.15 16.49
C GLY A 211 -3.65 -12.38 16.00
N GLU A 212 -4.30 -13.37 15.36
CA GLU A 212 -3.60 -14.49 14.70
C GLU A 212 -3.10 -14.12 13.29
N ILE A 213 -3.57 -13.02 12.70
CA ILE A 213 -3.25 -12.58 11.33
C ILE A 213 -2.56 -11.21 11.24
N SER A 214 -2.27 -10.56 12.38
CA SER A 214 -1.55 -9.29 12.45
C SER A 214 -0.40 -9.35 13.45
N PHE A 215 0.58 -8.47 13.29
CA PHE A 215 1.55 -8.23 14.37
C PHE A 215 0.84 -7.73 15.65
N PRO A 216 1.40 -7.99 16.85
CA PRO A 216 2.59 -8.81 17.11
C PRO A 216 2.30 -10.32 17.22
N GLY A 217 1.04 -10.74 17.42
CA GLY A 217 0.67 -12.12 17.77
C GLY A 217 0.61 -13.12 16.61
N GLY A 218 0.44 -12.64 15.38
CA GLY A 218 0.29 -13.48 14.19
C GLY A 218 1.61 -14.11 13.76
N ASN A 219 1.63 -15.44 13.64
CA ASN A 219 2.77 -16.19 13.10
C ASN A 219 3.14 -15.70 11.71
N VAL A 220 4.43 -15.79 11.35
CA VAL A 220 4.98 -15.49 9.99
C VAL A 220 4.18 -16.15 8.85
N ASP A 221 3.50 -17.26 9.15
CA ASP A 221 2.67 -18.01 8.21
C ASP A 221 1.22 -17.51 8.07
N SER A 222 0.60 -17.00 9.12
CA SER A 222 -0.76 -16.44 9.07
C SER A 222 -0.84 -14.92 9.06
N ASN A 223 0.28 -14.21 9.23
CA ASN A 223 0.34 -12.76 9.30
C ASN A 223 0.21 -12.12 7.89
N VAL A 224 -0.90 -11.39 7.66
CA VAL A 224 -1.20 -10.83 6.34
C VAL A 224 -0.14 -9.81 5.91
N GLU A 225 0.32 -8.96 6.84
CA GLU A 225 1.32 -7.92 6.56
C GLU A 225 2.65 -8.54 6.11
N GLU A 226 3.10 -9.59 6.81
CA GLU A 226 4.34 -10.30 6.45
C GLU A 226 4.29 -10.93 5.06
N LYS A 227 3.18 -11.60 4.71
CA LYS A 227 3.00 -12.19 3.37
C LYS A 227 2.86 -11.11 2.27
N HIS A 228 2.25 -9.97 2.61
CA HIS A 228 2.15 -8.77 1.77
C HIS A 228 3.52 -8.13 1.49
N ASN A 229 4.43 -8.12 2.46
CA ASN A 229 5.77 -7.54 2.31
C ASN A 229 6.60 -8.26 1.22
N TYR A 230 6.36 -9.55 0.99
CA TYR A 230 6.93 -10.28 -0.14
C TYR A 230 6.47 -9.74 -1.50
N VAL A 231 5.23 -9.24 -1.62
CA VAL A 231 4.72 -8.70 -2.89
C VAL A 231 5.24 -7.29 -3.15
N HIS A 232 5.35 -6.47 -2.10
CA HIS A 232 6.01 -5.16 -2.18
C HIS A 232 7.45 -5.28 -2.72
N THR A 233 8.21 -6.22 -2.17
CA THR A 233 9.59 -6.51 -2.62
C THR A 233 9.62 -7.20 -3.99
N PHE A 234 8.63 -8.02 -4.33
CA PHE A 234 8.46 -8.65 -5.66
C PHE A 234 8.25 -7.66 -6.81
N VAL A 235 7.65 -6.50 -6.56
CA VAL A 235 7.60 -5.40 -7.54
C VAL A 235 8.87 -4.53 -7.46
N GLY A 236 9.39 -4.33 -6.25
CA GLY A 236 10.64 -3.61 -6.02
C GLY A 236 10.58 -2.14 -6.45
N GLY A 237 11.75 -1.51 -6.56
CA GLY A 237 11.84 -0.06 -6.80
C GLY A 237 11.06 0.72 -5.74
N LEU A 238 10.13 1.60 -6.15
CA LEU A 238 9.34 2.36 -5.19
C LEU A 238 8.40 1.49 -4.34
N MET A 239 7.84 0.40 -4.88
CA MET A 239 7.02 -0.54 -4.09
C MET A 239 7.81 -1.19 -2.95
N GLY A 240 9.14 -1.27 -3.07
CA GLY A 240 10.04 -1.87 -2.08
C GLY A 240 10.38 -1.00 -0.87
N GLN A 241 9.67 0.11 -0.60
CA GLN A 241 9.80 0.93 0.62
C GLN A 241 8.45 1.59 0.98
N VAL A 242 8.03 1.59 2.25
CA VAL A 242 6.71 2.14 2.64
C VAL A 242 6.60 3.67 2.48
N GLU A 243 7.71 4.39 2.66
CA GLU A 243 7.83 5.82 2.39
C GLU A 243 7.68 6.17 0.91
N THR A 244 7.65 5.18 0.00
CA THR A 244 7.62 5.43 -1.45
C THR A 244 6.60 4.59 -2.23
N ALA A 245 6.11 3.46 -1.70
CA ALA A 245 5.31 2.48 -2.43
C ALA A 245 4.01 3.05 -3.03
N SER A 246 3.31 3.88 -2.28
CA SER A 246 2.06 4.52 -2.71
C SER A 246 2.22 5.47 -3.93
N TYR A 247 3.43 5.84 -4.32
CA TYR A 247 3.66 6.58 -5.57
C TYR A 247 3.65 5.69 -6.83
N ASP A 248 3.88 4.38 -6.71
CA ASP A 248 3.58 3.42 -7.78
C ASP A 248 2.08 3.08 -7.75
N PRO A 249 1.30 3.32 -8.81
CA PRO A 249 -0.14 3.10 -8.75
C PRO A 249 -0.54 1.62 -8.66
N ILE A 250 0.36 0.65 -8.83
CA ILE A 250 0.06 -0.77 -8.54
C ILE A 250 -0.28 -1.00 -7.05
N PHE A 251 0.24 -0.16 -6.16
CA PHE A 251 -0.06 -0.13 -4.73
C PHE A 251 -1.56 -0.22 -4.44
N TRP A 252 -2.38 0.56 -5.15
CA TRP A 252 -3.82 0.65 -4.88
C TRP A 252 -4.57 -0.61 -5.28
N PHE A 253 -4.10 -1.32 -6.31
CA PHE A 253 -4.67 -2.60 -6.74
C PHE A 253 -4.20 -3.75 -5.83
N HIS A 254 -2.97 -3.67 -5.32
CA HIS A 254 -2.47 -4.59 -4.30
C HIS A 254 -3.24 -4.45 -2.97
N HIS A 255 -3.35 -3.24 -2.42
CA HIS A 255 -4.13 -3.04 -1.17
C HIS A 255 -5.63 -3.25 -1.35
N ALA A 256 -6.19 -3.09 -2.56
CA ALA A 256 -7.56 -3.54 -2.83
C ALA A 256 -7.72 -5.06 -2.68
N TYR A 257 -6.68 -5.86 -3.00
CA TYR A 257 -6.66 -7.31 -2.76
C TYR A 257 -6.50 -7.63 -1.27
N ILE A 258 -5.60 -6.94 -0.55
CA ILE A 258 -5.46 -7.08 0.92
C ILE A 258 -6.79 -6.79 1.65
N ASP A 259 -7.52 -5.76 1.24
CA ASP A 259 -8.81 -5.39 1.81
C ASP A 259 -9.93 -6.43 1.47
N CYS A 260 -9.82 -7.11 0.32
CA CYS A 260 -10.66 -8.27 0.00
C CYS A 260 -10.30 -9.51 0.83
N ILE A 261 -9.01 -9.83 1.03
CA ILE A 261 -8.55 -10.86 1.97
C ILE A 261 -9.10 -10.59 3.37
N TYR A 262 -9.03 -9.34 3.83
CA TYR A 262 -9.60 -8.94 5.12
C TYR A 262 -11.12 -9.11 5.16
N GLU A 263 -11.89 -8.82 4.10
CA GLU A 263 -13.33 -9.08 4.15
C GLU A 263 -13.69 -10.57 4.04
N TRP A 264 -12.99 -11.37 3.24
CA TRP A 264 -13.18 -12.84 3.23
C TRP A 264 -12.87 -13.42 4.61
N PHE A 265 -11.80 -12.97 5.28
CA PHE A 265 -11.50 -13.34 6.67
C PHE A 265 -12.67 -12.96 7.61
N ARG A 266 -13.16 -11.71 7.55
CA ARG A 266 -14.30 -11.24 8.35
C ARG A 266 -15.61 -11.98 8.03
N GLN A 267 -15.75 -12.56 6.84
CA GLN A 267 -16.87 -13.45 6.49
C GLN A 267 -16.72 -14.82 7.17
N ARG A 268 -15.54 -15.46 7.08
CA ARG A 268 -15.24 -16.72 7.78
C ARG A 268 -15.41 -16.59 9.30
N GLN A 269 -15.05 -15.44 9.88
CA GLN A 269 -15.32 -15.15 11.29
C GLN A 269 -16.83 -15.19 11.61
N LYS A 270 -17.67 -14.53 10.79
CA LYS A 270 -19.14 -14.50 10.98
C LYS A 270 -19.76 -15.89 10.80
N GLU A 271 -19.28 -16.67 9.84
CA GLU A 271 -19.69 -18.09 9.64
C GLU A 271 -19.38 -18.95 10.88
N ARG A 272 -18.25 -18.69 11.56
CA ARG A 272 -17.85 -19.34 12.81
C ARG A 272 -18.50 -18.71 14.07
N GLY A 273 -19.47 -17.81 13.90
CA GLY A 273 -20.21 -17.17 15.00
C GLY A 273 -19.47 -16.04 15.73
N LEU A 274 -18.31 -15.62 15.23
CA LEU A 274 -17.51 -14.52 15.79
C LEU A 274 -18.01 -13.16 15.25
N ASN A 275 -17.71 -12.08 15.99
CA ASN A 275 -18.08 -10.72 15.60
C ASN A 275 -16.83 -9.88 15.29
N PRO A 276 -16.49 -9.64 14.01
CA PRO A 276 -15.29 -8.90 13.63
C PRO A 276 -15.22 -7.45 14.14
N MET A 277 -16.35 -6.84 14.52
CA MET A 277 -16.35 -5.49 15.11
C MET A 277 -15.95 -5.48 16.60
N ARG A 278 -15.76 -6.66 17.21
CA ARG A 278 -15.36 -6.83 18.61
C ARG A 278 -14.03 -7.60 18.77
N ASP A 279 -13.43 -7.99 17.65
CA ASP A 279 -12.22 -8.80 17.56
C ASP A 279 -10.97 -7.91 17.41
N TRP A 280 -10.77 -6.98 18.37
CA TRP A 280 -9.51 -6.27 18.48
C TRP A 280 -8.61 -7.01 19.47
N PRO A 281 -7.37 -7.39 19.10
CA PRO A 281 -6.50 -8.15 20.00
C PRO A 281 -6.05 -7.28 21.18
N ALA A 282 -5.85 -7.91 22.34
CA ALA A 282 -5.32 -7.25 23.52
C ALA A 282 -3.86 -6.79 23.31
N GLU A 283 -3.07 -7.62 22.62
CA GLU A 283 -1.75 -7.28 22.10
C GLU A 283 -1.91 -6.77 20.67
N TYR A 284 -1.86 -5.46 20.47
CA TYR A 284 -2.09 -4.81 19.17
C TYR A 284 -0.84 -4.20 18.52
N GLY A 285 0.30 -4.18 19.22
CA GLY A 285 1.52 -3.48 18.81
C GLY A 285 1.74 -2.24 19.66
N ASP A 286 2.31 -1.17 19.09
CA ASP A 286 2.44 0.11 19.78
C ASP A 286 1.11 0.87 19.92
N ALA A 287 1.16 2.03 20.60
CA ALA A 287 -0.01 2.83 20.92
C ALA A 287 -0.81 3.32 19.69
N ALA A 288 -0.20 3.49 18.51
CA ALA A 288 -0.88 3.88 17.28
C ALA A 288 -1.79 2.77 16.71
N HIS A 289 -1.62 1.51 17.13
CA HIS A 289 -2.51 0.38 16.80
C HIS A 289 -3.57 0.09 17.88
N SER A 290 -3.65 0.90 18.93
CA SER A 290 -4.78 0.84 19.88
C SER A 290 -6.09 1.10 19.13
N PRO A 291 -7.21 0.39 19.44
CA PRO A 291 -8.46 0.53 18.68
C PRO A 291 -8.99 1.96 18.63
N PHE A 292 -8.71 2.77 19.65
CA PHE A 292 -9.14 4.16 19.74
C PHE A 292 -8.08 5.19 19.33
N ALA A 293 -6.89 4.75 18.92
CA ALA A 293 -5.87 5.63 18.34
C ALA A 293 -6.38 6.24 17.03
N ALA A 294 -6.06 7.51 16.79
CA ALA A 294 -6.43 8.20 15.57
C ALA A 294 -5.57 7.71 14.40
N MET A 295 -6.21 7.30 13.29
CA MET A 295 -5.52 7.01 12.02
C MET A 295 -4.88 8.27 11.41
N ARG A 296 -5.13 9.46 11.98
CA ARG A 296 -4.82 10.78 11.41
C ARG A 296 -5.48 11.05 10.04
N LEU A 297 -6.24 10.09 9.50
CA LEU A 297 -7.18 10.22 8.39
C LEU A 297 -8.46 10.96 8.82
N GLY A 298 -8.33 12.28 9.05
CA GLY A 298 -9.40 13.10 9.62
C GLY A 298 -9.65 12.76 11.09
N ARG A 299 -10.91 12.46 11.46
CA ARG A 299 -11.30 12.06 12.83
C ARG A 299 -11.43 10.54 13.03
N LEU A 300 -11.03 9.74 12.04
CA LEU A 300 -11.16 8.29 12.08
C LEU A 300 -10.12 7.65 13.02
N ARG A 301 -10.55 6.61 13.74
CA ARG A 301 -9.73 5.78 14.63
C ARG A 301 -9.58 4.38 14.05
N GLN A 302 -8.63 3.62 14.56
CA GLN A 302 -8.32 2.28 14.08
C GLN A 302 -9.55 1.34 14.03
N ILE A 303 -10.37 1.33 15.10
CA ILE A 303 -11.60 0.54 15.18
C ILE A 303 -12.67 0.97 14.15
N ASP A 304 -12.64 2.21 13.66
CA ASP A 304 -13.62 2.69 12.68
C ASP A 304 -13.40 2.02 11.31
N GLY A 305 -12.18 1.58 11.00
CA GLY A 305 -11.87 0.76 9.81
C GLY A 305 -12.41 -0.68 9.91
N ALA A 306 -12.44 -1.27 11.10
CA ALA A 306 -12.97 -2.63 11.34
C ALA A 306 -14.51 -2.71 11.28
N ASN A 307 -15.20 -1.60 11.02
CA ASN A 307 -16.65 -1.48 11.07
C ASN A 307 -17.34 -2.19 9.89
N ASP A 308 -18.49 -2.83 10.14
CA ASP A 308 -19.31 -3.44 9.09
C ASP A 308 -19.96 -2.43 8.12
N PHE A 309 -19.82 -1.13 8.38
CA PHE A 309 -20.16 -0.05 7.45
C PHE A 309 -19.64 -0.30 6.03
N PHE A 310 -18.40 -0.78 5.87
CA PHE A 310 -17.78 -0.99 4.57
C PHE A 310 -18.49 -2.05 3.70
N PRO A 311 -18.55 -3.34 4.10
CA PRO A 311 -19.23 -4.39 3.30
C PRO A 311 -20.74 -4.16 3.14
N LYS A 312 -21.36 -3.36 4.02
CA LYS A 312 -22.80 -3.06 3.96
C LYS A 312 -23.14 -1.87 3.06
N ASN A 313 -22.26 -0.89 2.89
CA ASN A 313 -22.59 0.40 2.24
C ASN A 313 -21.60 0.88 1.17
N THR A 314 -20.35 0.39 1.13
CA THR A 314 -19.30 1.02 0.31
C THR A 314 -18.74 0.10 -0.77
N PHE A 315 -18.35 -1.14 -0.44
CA PHE A 315 -17.84 -2.10 -1.43
C PHE A 315 -18.24 -3.54 -1.11
N ARG A 316 -18.14 -4.40 -2.14
CA ARG A 316 -18.03 -5.86 -2.04
C ARG A 316 -16.88 -6.31 -2.93
N CYS A 317 -16.26 -7.43 -2.56
CA CYS A 317 -15.36 -8.15 -3.45
C CYS A 317 -16.13 -9.31 -4.08
N GLU A 318 -15.93 -9.53 -5.37
CA GLU A 318 -16.16 -10.83 -6.00
C GLU A 318 -14.97 -11.74 -5.66
N ASP A 319 -15.15 -13.05 -5.74
CA ASP A 319 -14.08 -14.02 -5.50
C ASP A 319 -13.13 -14.09 -6.71
N PRO A 320 -11.84 -14.45 -6.51
CA PRO A 320 -10.90 -14.67 -7.62
C PRO A 320 -11.35 -15.86 -8.50
N PRO A 321 -10.84 -15.96 -9.75
CA PRO A 321 -11.14 -17.11 -10.61
C PRO A 321 -10.81 -18.43 -9.90
N GLY A 322 -11.77 -19.35 -9.92
CA GLY A 322 -11.69 -20.63 -9.23
C GLY A 322 -10.86 -21.69 -9.98
N ASP A 323 -11.22 -22.95 -9.79
CA ASP A 323 -10.64 -24.04 -10.58
C ASP A 323 -11.15 -23.96 -12.04
N CYS A 324 -10.27 -24.25 -13.01
CA CYS A 324 -10.55 -24.19 -14.45
C CYS A 324 -10.32 -25.55 -15.14
N VAL A 325 -11.02 -25.79 -16.26
CA VAL A 325 -10.70 -26.87 -17.22
C VAL A 325 -9.95 -26.31 -18.44
N THR A 326 -10.26 -25.07 -18.82
CA THR A 326 -9.95 -24.45 -20.11
C THR A 326 -9.64 -22.97 -19.94
N ASP A 327 -8.91 -22.39 -20.89
CA ASP A 327 -8.56 -20.96 -20.89
C ASP A 327 -9.78 -20.04 -20.85
N ASN A 328 -10.93 -20.48 -21.41
CA ASN A 328 -12.18 -19.71 -21.44
C ASN A 328 -12.74 -19.39 -20.05
N GLU A 329 -12.42 -20.19 -19.03
CA GLU A 329 -12.84 -19.96 -17.64
C GLU A 329 -11.98 -18.90 -16.93
N CYS A 330 -10.84 -18.52 -17.53
CA CYS A 330 -9.85 -17.58 -16.99
C CYS A 330 -9.92 -16.17 -17.61
N GLY A 331 -10.94 -15.88 -18.43
CA GLY A 331 -11.06 -14.60 -19.13
C GLY A 331 -10.10 -14.49 -20.33
N VAL A 332 -9.69 -13.27 -20.65
CA VAL A 332 -8.89 -12.96 -21.87
C VAL A 332 -7.42 -12.58 -21.58
N HIS A 333 -7.03 -12.67 -20.31
CA HIS A 333 -5.78 -12.12 -19.77
C HIS A 333 -5.01 -13.14 -18.90
N MET A 334 -5.49 -14.38 -18.87
CA MET A 334 -4.96 -15.51 -18.11
C MET A 334 -5.27 -16.81 -18.87
N ARG A 335 -4.53 -17.88 -18.59
CA ARG A 335 -4.79 -19.23 -19.12
C ARG A 335 -5.02 -20.23 -17.99
N CYS A 336 -5.56 -21.40 -18.32
CA CYS A 336 -5.65 -22.48 -17.34
C CYS A 336 -4.31 -23.24 -17.27
N ASP A 337 -3.73 -23.42 -16.07
CA ASP A 337 -2.66 -24.38 -15.86
C ASP A 337 -3.27 -25.80 -15.68
N PRO A 338 -2.98 -26.75 -16.57
CA PRO A 338 -3.51 -28.11 -16.46
C PRO A 338 -2.96 -28.90 -15.26
N GLN A 339 -1.87 -28.45 -14.61
CA GLN A 339 -1.29 -29.13 -13.44
C GLN A 339 -1.99 -28.72 -12.14
N THR A 340 -2.03 -27.41 -11.84
CA THR A 340 -2.69 -26.87 -10.63
C THR A 340 -4.19 -26.69 -10.79
N ARG A 341 -4.73 -26.84 -12.02
CA ARG A 341 -6.15 -26.63 -12.35
C ARG A 341 -6.63 -25.20 -12.06
N ARG A 342 -5.72 -24.22 -12.12
CA ARG A 342 -5.96 -22.82 -11.77
C ARG A 342 -5.63 -21.86 -12.90
N CYS A 343 -6.29 -20.70 -12.88
CA CYS A 343 -5.97 -19.61 -13.79
C CYS A 343 -4.64 -18.96 -13.42
N VAL A 344 -3.77 -18.76 -14.41
CA VAL A 344 -2.46 -18.13 -14.26
C VAL A 344 -2.31 -17.00 -15.27
N SER A 345 -1.77 -15.87 -14.81
CA SER A 345 -1.47 -14.68 -15.60
C SER A 345 -0.57 -15.01 -16.78
N ASP A 346 -1.03 -14.67 -17.99
CA ASP A 346 -0.32 -14.93 -19.23
C ASP A 346 -0.44 -13.70 -20.15
N THR A 347 0.64 -13.26 -20.77
CA THR A 347 0.63 -12.20 -21.79
C THR A 347 -0.35 -12.48 -22.94
N MET A 348 -0.70 -13.74 -23.17
CA MET A 348 -1.50 -14.25 -24.30
C MET A 348 -0.93 -13.87 -25.67
N ALA A 349 0.34 -13.48 -25.72
CA ALA A 349 1.03 -13.06 -26.92
C ALA A 349 1.32 -14.27 -27.81
N VAL A 350 0.72 -14.28 -29.01
CA VAL A 350 0.84 -15.34 -30.02
C VAL A 350 0.14 -16.66 -29.65
N ARG A 351 -1.19 -16.67 -29.81
CA ARG A 351 -1.83 -17.77 -30.55
C ARG A 351 -2.33 -17.27 -31.90
N PRO A 352 -1.89 -17.86 -33.03
CA PRO A 352 -2.70 -17.85 -34.25
C PRO A 352 -4.07 -18.43 -33.94
N ARG A 353 -5.13 -17.97 -34.64
CA ARG A 353 -6.36 -18.77 -34.70
C ARG A 353 -6.08 -20.00 -35.56
N ASN A 354 -6.70 -21.12 -35.19
CA ASN A 354 -6.47 -22.48 -35.71
C ASN A 354 -5.17 -23.09 -35.13
N GLN A 355 -5.11 -24.39 -34.80
CA GLN A 355 -6.05 -25.49 -35.02
C GLN A 355 -6.04 -26.47 -33.84
N ALA A 356 -7.00 -27.40 -33.77
CA ALA A 356 -7.02 -28.43 -32.74
C ALA A 356 -6.12 -29.62 -33.11
N GLY A 357 -5.26 -30.02 -32.18
CA GLY A 357 -4.50 -31.28 -32.23
C GLY A 357 -3.10 -31.18 -32.86
N GLU A 358 -2.07 -31.27 -32.02
CA GLU A 358 -1.13 -32.41 -32.05
C GLU A 358 -0.35 -32.48 -30.72
N ILE A 359 0.13 -33.68 -30.36
CA ILE A 359 0.94 -33.91 -29.16
C ILE A 359 2.35 -34.30 -29.61
N SER A 360 3.36 -33.46 -29.36
CA SER A 360 4.76 -33.75 -29.69
C SER A 360 5.68 -33.52 -28.49
N ASN A 361 6.45 -34.55 -28.16
CA ASN A 361 7.30 -34.58 -26.97
C ASN A 361 8.49 -33.62 -27.07
N LEU A 362 8.66 -32.76 -26.06
CA LEU A 362 9.87 -31.95 -25.85
C LEU A 362 10.61 -32.24 -24.52
N ARG A 363 10.13 -33.21 -23.73
CA ARG A 363 10.75 -33.61 -22.45
C ARG A 363 11.94 -34.59 -22.56
N SER A 364 12.36 -34.97 -23.76
CA SER A 364 13.43 -35.97 -23.98
C SER A 364 14.82 -35.39 -24.29
N LEU A 365 15.02 -34.07 -24.17
CA LEU A 365 16.29 -33.39 -24.51
C LEU A 365 16.95 -32.63 -23.35
N LEU A 366 16.33 -32.58 -22.17
CA LEU A 366 16.89 -31.98 -20.96
C LEU A 366 16.76 -32.95 -19.77
N GLY A 367 17.30 -34.16 -19.94
CA GLY A 367 17.48 -35.11 -18.84
C GLY A 367 18.82 -34.89 -18.16
N GLY A 368 18.81 -34.69 -16.84
CA GLY A 368 20.02 -34.71 -16.00
C GLY A 368 20.44 -33.38 -15.39
N PHE A 369 19.66 -32.87 -14.42
CA PHE A 369 20.18 -32.15 -13.24
C PHE A 369 19.14 -32.19 -12.08
N ASP A 370 18.77 -33.39 -11.65
CA ASP A 370 18.16 -33.57 -10.33
C ASP A 370 19.21 -33.33 -9.24
N GLY A 371 18.98 -32.39 -8.31
CA GLY A 371 20.01 -32.16 -7.27
C GLY A 371 19.96 -30.93 -6.35
N LEU A 372 18.84 -30.18 -6.23
CA LEU A 372 18.71 -29.15 -5.16
C LEU A 372 17.35 -29.21 -4.46
N ALA A 373 17.20 -30.19 -3.57
CA ALA A 373 16.19 -30.16 -2.52
C ALA A 373 16.75 -29.49 -1.25
N SER A 374 15.86 -28.83 -0.48
CA SER A 374 16.10 -28.31 0.88
C SER A 374 17.09 -27.14 1.06
N ILE A 375 16.57 -25.91 1.03
CA ILE A 375 17.14 -24.76 1.78
C ILE A 375 16.10 -24.17 2.79
N ASN A 376 14.88 -24.70 2.84
CA ASN A 376 13.75 -24.20 3.65
C ASN A 376 13.85 -24.45 5.19
N SER A 377 15.05 -24.55 5.77
CA SER A 377 15.24 -24.82 7.21
C SER A 377 16.19 -23.86 7.94
N LEU A 378 16.62 -22.75 7.30
CA LEU A 378 17.55 -21.78 7.90
C LEU A 378 16.96 -20.38 8.16
N LEU A 379 15.67 -20.14 7.87
CA LEU A 379 15.01 -18.84 8.12
C LEU A 379 14.08 -18.84 9.34
N ASN A 380 13.66 -20.00 9.85
CA ASN A 380 12.63 -20.11 10.91
C ASN A 380 13.17 -19.92 12.35
N SER A 381 14.29 -19.22 12.52
CA SER A 381 15.06 -19.17 13.78
C SER A 381 15.50 -17.76 14.21
N PHE A 382 14.68 -16.74 13.95
CA PHE A 382 14.91 -15.38 14.45
C PHE A 382 13.68 -14.83 15.22
N PRO A 383 13.87 -14.22 16.41
CA PRO A 383 12.78 -13.65 17.18
C PRO A 383 12.29 -12.32 16.58
N SER A 384 10.99 -12.07 16.72
CA SER A 384 10.21 -10.99 16.08
C SER A 384 10.87 -9.60 16.16
N ARG A 385 11.53 -9.15 15.08
CA ARG A 385 12.17 -7.81 14.99
C ARG A 385 12.16 -7.20 13.59
N GLY A 386 11.07 -6.51 13.25
CA GLY A 386 11.09 -5.35 12.35
C GLY A 386 11.17 -5.61 10.84
N PHE A 387 10.06 -5.33 10.17
CA PHE A 387 9.89 -4.58 8.91
C PHE A 387 11.18 -4.18 8.15
N ASN A 388 12.12 -3.47 8.78
CA ASN A 388 13.41 -3.04 8.23
C ASN A 388 14.33 -4.19 7.75
N GLN A 389 14.00 -5.46 7.99
CA GLN A 389 14.73 -6.62 7.44
C GLN A 389 14.25 -7.02 6.03
N LEU A 390 13.03 -6.66 5.64
CA LEU A 390 12.52 -6.82 4.26
C LEU A 390 12.57 -5.51 3.47
N PHE A 391 12.38 -4.37 4.14
CA PHE A 391 12.45 -3.03 3.54
C PHE A 391 13.81 -2.36 3.79
N GLN A 392 14.59 -2.11 2.73
CA GLN A 392 15.95 -1.55 2.83
C GLN A 392 15.97 -0.03 3.05
N THR A 393 15.66 0.46 4.24
CA THR A 393 15.55 1.90 4.52
C THR A 393 16.83 2.70 4.16
N PRO A 394 16.79 3.64 3.19
CA PRO A 394 17.82 4.66 3.05
C PRO A 394 17.51 5.83 3.98
N SER A 395 18.51 6.39 4.67
CA SER A 395 18.29 7.62 5.44
C SER A 395 18.01 8.81 4.49
N LEU A 396 17.05 9.66 4.87
CA LEU A 396 16.73 10.91 4.15
C LEU A 396 17.85 11.96 4.36
N GLY A 397 19.01 11.72 3.73
CA GLY A 397 20.19 12.57 3.84
C GLY A 397 21.16 12.52 2.65
N SER A 398 20.95 11.66 1.64
CA SER A 398 21.94 11.39 0.59
C SER A 398 21.44 11.47 -0.86
N PHE A 399 20.44 12.31 -1.14
CA PHE A 399 20.15 12.78 -2.51
C PHE A 399 20.76 14.17 -2.76
N SER A 400 22.09 14.21 -2.79
CA SER A 400 22.85 15.36 -3.29
C SER A 400 22.76 15.44 -4.82
N MET A 401 22.90 16.64 -5.37
CA MET A 401 22.67 16.92 -6.80
C MET A 401 23.54 16.07 -7.73
N PHE A 402 22.92 15.33 -8.66
CA PHE A 402 23.57 15.01 -9.93
C PHE A 402 23.53 16.23 -10.84
N GLY A 403 24.43 17.17 -10.59
CA GLY A 403 24.76 18.24 -11.52
C GLY A 403 25.38 17.65 -12.79
N SER A 404 24.94 18.14 -13.95
CA SER A 404 25.43 17.70 -15.26
C SER A 404 26.92 17.98 -15.43
N ASN A 405 27.68 17.00 -15.90
CA ASN A 405 28.89 17.29 -16.68
C ASN A 405 29.14 16.21 -17.74
N ALA A 406 29.69 16.58 -18.88
CA ALA A 406 29.85 15.70 -20.03
C ALA A 406 31.32 15.62 -20.48
N GLY A 407 31.74 14.41 -20.88
CA GLY A 407 32.84 14.19 -21.81
C GLY A 407 34.27 14.39 -21.30
N ALA A 408 34.90 13.30 -20.87
CA ALA A 408 36.31 13.04 -21.15
C ALA A 408 36.52 11.51 -21.24
N GLY A 409 37.25 11.05 -22.26
CA GLY A 409 37.62 9.64 -22.41
C GLY A 409 38.98 9.33 -21.77
N GLY A 410 39.21 8.08 -21.38
CA GLY A 410 40.49 7.66 -20.83
C GLY A 410 40.49 6.21 -20.31
N SER A 411 40.77 5.26 -21.20
CA SER A 411 41.14 3.90 -20.77
C SER A 411 42.50 3.91 -20.09
N LEU A 412 42.70 3.12 -19.03
CA LEU A 412 43.84 2.19 -18.91
C LEU A 412 43.74 1.28 -17.66
N LEU A 413 44.54 0.21 -17.71
CA LEU A 413 44.62 -0.88 -16.74
C LEU A 413 45.44 -0.49 -15.49
N GLY A 414 45.17 -1.13 -14.34
CA GLY A 414 46.03 -1.05 -13.15
C GLY A 414 45.58 -2.01 -12.04
N SER A 415 46.46 -2.90 -11.59
CA SER A 415 46.20 -3.94 -10.58
C SER A 415 47.30 -3.96 -9.50
N SER A 416 47.04 -4.63 -8.35
CA SER A 416 47.85 -4.67 -7.10
C SER A 416 47.95 -3.30 -6.37
N GLY A 417 48.16 -3.18 -5.05
CA GLY A 417 48.57 -4.10 -3.96
C GLY A 417 49.90 -3.61 -3.34
N GLY A 418 50.16 -3.58 -2.02
CA GLY A 418 49.36 -3.88 -0.82
C GLY A 418 50.21 -3.68 0.47
N SER A 419 49.65 -3.98 1.65
CA SER A 419 50.33 -4.33 2.94
C SER A 419 51.37 -3.39 3.62
N GLY A 420 51.00 -2.86 4.80
CA GLY A 420 51.91 -2.46 5.91
C GLY A 420 52.54 -1.04 5.88
N GLY A 421 52.92 -0.40 7.01
CA GLY A 421 52.71 -0.73 8.44
C GLY A 421 53.43 0.24 9.42
N LEU A 422 52.91 0.37 10.66
CA LEU A 422 53.52 0.73 11.98
C LEU A 422 54.89 1.50 12.03
N THR A 423 55.17 2.51 12.88
CA THR A 423 54.67 2.99 14.22
C THR A 423 54.73 4.57 14.28
N SER A 424 54.73 5.37 15.37
CA SER A 424 54.81 5.27 16.86
C SER A 424 54.28 6.57 17.55
N GLY A 425 54.36 6.68 18.89
CA GLY A 425 54.15 7.92 19.69
C GLY A 425 52.74 8.07 20.31
N ILE A 426 52.42 7.75 21.58
CA ILE A 426 52.89 8.27 22.90
C ILE A 426 52.47 9.74 23.09
N THR A 427 51.61 10.20 24.03
CA THR A 427 50.75 9.66 25.14
C THR A 427 49.50 10.59 25.24
N GLY A 428 48.38 10.37 25.96
CA GLY A 428 48.11 9.82 27.30
C GLY A 428 48.36 10.88 28.41
N ASP A 429 47.48 11.21 29.36
CA ASP A 429 46.05 10.87 29.60
C ASP A 429 45.42 11.84 30.66
N THR A 430 44.09 11.78 30.88
CA THR A 430 43.29 12.26 32.03
C THR A 430 42.95 13.76 32.24
N GLY A 431 41.65 14.01 32.57
CA GLY A 431 41.27 14.73 33.80
C GLY A 431 40.79 16.20 33.71
N PRO A 432 39.49 16.52 33.96
CA PRO A 432 38.96 17.89 33.91
C PRO A 432 38.74 18.56 35.29
N ARG A 433 38.74 19.90 35.32
CA ARG A 433 38.14 20.73 36.40
C ARG A 433 37.42 21.98 35.85
N ASN A 434 36.68 22.65 36.72
CA ASN A 434 35.52 23.49 36.41
C ASN A 434 35.75 24.98 36.77
N SER A 435 34.95 25.90 36.19
CA SER A 435 34.83 27.35 36.48
C SER A 435 36.08 28.25 36.24
N GLY A 436 35.98 29.55 35.95
CA GLY A 436 34.80 30.39 35.66
C GLY A 436 35.11 31.91 35.69
N LEU A 437 34.10 32.75 35.39
CA LEU A 437 34.04 34.23 35.55
C LEU A 437 34.92 35.15 34.68
N THR A 438 34.26 36.07 33.95
CA THR A 438 34.55 37.52 33.90
C THR A 438 33.28 38.27 33.40
N SER A 439 33.23 39.62 33.40
CA SER A 439 31.96 40.36 33.60
C SER A 439 31.76 41.67 32.81
N GLY A 440 30.49 42.12 32.76
CA GLY A 440 29.94 43.36 32.15
C GLY A 440 28.54 43.03 31.56
N GLY A 441 27.41 43.69 31.87
CA GLY A 441 27.09 45.13 31.92
C GLY A 441 26.17 45.43 30.70
N LEU A 442 25.01 46.12 30.75
CA LEU A 442 24.45 47.13 31.67
C LEU A 442 22.92 47.31 31.43
N VAL A 443 22.13 47.74 32.46
CA VAL A 443 20.72 48.25 32.39
C VAL A 443 19.64 47.24 31.88
N GLY A 444 18.40 47.13 32.36
CA GLY A 444 17.57 47.81 33.39
C GLY A 444 16.07 47.77 32.96
N SER A 445 15.03 48.04 33.76
CA SER A 445 14.86 48.30 35.20
C SER A 445 13.36 48.21 35.60
N SER A 446 13.03 47.88 36.87
CA SER A 446 11.68 47.87 37.52
C SER A 446 10.60 46.89 36.99
N GLY A 447 9.68 46.35 37.81
CA GLY A 447 9.55 46.39 39.27
C GLY A 447 8.23 45.76 39.82
N LEU A 448 8.19 45.49 41.14
CA LEU A 448 7.09 44.93 41.98
C LEU A 448 6.87 43.39 41.84
N ALA A 449 6.96 42.51 42.86
CA ALA A 449 6.57 42.49 44.30
C ALA A 449 5.07 42.21 44.54
N GLY A 450 4.63 41.29 45.43
CA GLY A 450 5.32 40.30 46.30
C GLY A 450 4.70 38.88 46.16
N SER A 451 5.26 37.78 46.68
CA SER A 451 5.56 37.45 48.10
C SER A 451 4.27 37.39 48.95
N LEU A 452 3.93 36.32 49.67
CA LEU A 452 4.70 35.71 50.79
C LEU A 452 4.35 34.22 51.06
N THR A 453 5.32 33.52 51.69
CA THR A 453 5.25 32.37 52.67
C THR A 453 4.04 31.42 52.75
N GLY A 454 4.18 30.10 52.97
CA GLY A 454 5.36 29.22 53.09
C GLY A 454 5.38 28.30 54.33
N GLY A 455 5.83 27.05 54.17
CA GLY A 455 6.22 26.11 55.26
C GLY A 455 5.09 25.45 56.08
N VAL A 456 5.27 24.32 56.80
CA VAL A 456 6.46 23.46 57.07
C VAL A 456 6.02 21.99 57.32
N SER A 457 6.79 21.01 56.80
CA SER A 457 6.91 19.54 57.11
C SER A 457 5.78 18.69 57.74
N GLY A 458 5.64 17.43 57.30
CA GLY A 458 4.99 16.35 58.09
C GLY A 458 4.87 14.97 57.42
N ASN A 459 5.80 14.06 57.74
CA ASN A 459 5.95 12.61 57.44
C ASN A 459 4.81 11.77 56.81
N THR A 460 5.23 10.82 55.95
CA THR A 460 4.54 9.56 55.55
C THR A 460 4.96 8.40 56.50
N PRO A 461 4.48 7.11 56.40
CA PRO A 461 3.61 6.47 55.39
C PRO A 461 2.52 5.48 55.93
N SER A 462 1.99 4.64 55.02
CA SER A 462 1.51 3.24 55.17
C SER A 462 0.16 2.89 55.86
N SER A 463 -0.83 2.61 55.00
CA SER A 463 -1.62 1.34 54.86
C SER A 463 -2.65 0.83 55.89
N ASP A 464 -3.73 0.28 55.32
CA ASP A 464 -4.67 -0.77 55.77
C ASP A 464 -5.59 -0.55 57.00
N ASN A 465 -6.92 -0.52 56.76
CA ASN A 465 -7.81 -1.68 57.03
C ASN A 465 -9.30 -1.47 56.69
N MET A 466 -10.00 -2.61 56.47
CA MET A 466 -11.46 -2.90 56.56
C MET A 466 -12.44 -2.11 55.64
N ALA A 467 -13.53 -2.63 55.06
CA ALA A 467 -14.30 -3.90 55.04
C ALA A 467 -15.76 -3.78 55.57
N ALA A 468 -16.73 -3.84 54.65
CA ALA A 468 -18.15 -4.21 54.84
C ALA A 468 -18.72 -4.60 53.45
N ALA A 469 -19.56 -5.61 53.20
CA ALA A 469 -20.72 -6.18 53.93
C ALA A 469 -21.96 -5.27 53.85
N LEU A 470 -23.17 -5.71 53.42
CA LEU A 470 -23.69 -7.04 53.03
C LEU A 470 -24.99 -6.88 52.19
N ASN A 471 -25.34 -7.89 51.37
CA ASN A 471 -26.71 -8.37 51.08
C ASN A 471 -27.76 -7.49 50.30
N ALA A 472 -28.76 -8.06 49.62
CA ALA A 472 -29.01 -9.48 49.24
C ALA A 472 -30.08 -9.66 48.13
N ALA A 473 -29.93 -10.77 47.37
CA ALA A 473 -30.97 -11.70 46.86
C ALA A 473 -32.08 -11.17 45.90
N SER A 474 -32.81 -12.00 45.14
CA SER A 474 -32.85 -13.47 44.96
C SER A 474 -33.01 -13.78 43.44
N ALA A 475 -32.35 -14.79 42.84
CA ALA A 475 -32.56 -16.26 42.90
C ALA A 475 -33.95 -16.70 42.38
N GLY A 476 -34.11 -17.72 41.53
CA GLY A 476 -33.16 -18.62 40.84
C GLY A 476 -33.84 -19.25 39.60
N VAL A 477 -33.73 -20.52 39.20
CA VAL A 477 -32.98 -21.71 39.66
C VAL A 477 -32.80 -22.63 38.44
N SER A 478 -31.61 -23.23 38.24
CA SER A 478 -31.35 -24.31 37.25
C SER A 478 -31.53 -25.70 37.90
N PRO A 479 -31.74 -26.81 37.17
CA PRO A 479 -30.57 -27.52 36.62
C PRO A 479 -30.81 -28.44 35.40
N SER A 480 -29.73 -29.16 35.05
CA SER A 480 -29.67 -30.47 34.37
C SER A 480 -29.58 -30.51 32.83
N SER A 481 -28.67 -31.36 32.36
CA SER A 481 -28.32 -31.60 30.96
C SER A 481 -27.63 -32.97 30.84
N SER A 482 -28.19 -33.90 30.05
CA SER A 482 -27.56 -35.21 29.77
C SER A 482 -28.21 -35.92 28.58
N SER A 483 -27.39 -36.46 27.67
CA SER A 483 -27.73 -37.44 26.61
C SER A 483 -28.81 -37.03 25.57
N SER A 484 -28.81 -37.54 24.33
CA SER A 484 -27.74 -38.19 23.53
C SER A 484 -28.15 -38.23 22.03
N SER A 485 -27.14 -38.35 21.16
CA SER A 485 -27.18 -38.85 19.77
C SER A 485 -28.50 -39.35 19.16
N SER A 486 -28.84 -38.84 17.97
CA SER A 486 -29.05 -39.68 16.76
C SER A 486 -29.19 -38.83 15.49
N SER A 487 -29.12 -39.47 14.32
CA SER A 487 -29.00 -38.84 13.00
C SER A 487 -30.22 -39.08 12.10
N SER A 488 -30.51 -38.12 11.22
CA SER A 488 -31.30 -38.35 10.00
C SER A 488 -30.97 -37.31 8.93
N SER A 489 -30.53 -37.77 7.76
CA SER A 489 -30.43 -36.98 6.52
C SER A 489 -31.73 -37.09 5.69
N LEU A 490 -31.77 -36.41 4.52
CA LEU A 490 -32.85 -36.25 3.50
C LEU A 490 -33.50 -34.85 3.51
N SER A 491 -33.96 -34.25 2.40
CA SER A 491 -33.50 -34.23 0.99
C SER A 491 -34.42 -33.29 0.16
N SER A 492 -33.83 -32.37 -0.61
CA SER A 492 -34.34 -31.79 -1.89
C SER A 492 -35.87 -31.62 -2.15
N SER A 493 -36.35 -30.37 -2.22
CA SER A 493 -37.35 -29.84 -3.19
C SER A 493 -37.56 -28.33 -2.90
N SER A 494 -37.31 -27.35 -3.78
CA SER A 494 -37.77 -27.06 -5.15
C SER A 494 -39.07 -26.26 -5.24
N SER A 495 -38.93 -24.96 -5.54
CA SER A 495 -39.86 -24.04 -6.22
C SER A 495 -41.31 -23.85 -5.72
N SER A 496 -41.67 -22.59 -5.44
CA SER A 496 -42.84 -21.96 -6.08
C SER A 496 -42.77 -20.43 -5.99
N SER A 497 -43.29 -19.75 -7.02
CA SER A 497 -43.32 -18.29 -7.14
C SER A 497 -44.73 -17.76 -6.85
N VAL A 498 -44.85 -16.68 -6.09
CA VAL A 498 -46.10 -15.91 -5.92
C VAL A 498 -45.81 -14.44 -6.23
N ARG A 499 -46.77 -13.73 -6.85
CA ARG A 499 -46.59 -12.39 -7.40
C ARG A 499 -47.89 -11.57 -7.27
N LEU A 500 -47.74 -10.23 -7.27
CA LEU A 500 -48.81 -9.21 -7.27
C LEU A 500 -49.50 -8.98 -5.89
N PRO A 501 -50.13 -7.81 -5.66
CA PRO A 501 -50.27 -6.62 -6.53
C PRO A 501 -49.44 -5.40 -6.04
N SER A 502 -49.69 -4.22 -6.63
CA SER A 502 -48.93 -2.99 -6.46
C SER A 502 -49.81 -1.75 -6.21
N ASN A 503 -49.18 -0.65 -5.78
CA ASN A 503 -49.71 0.74 -5.63
C ASN A 503 -50.65 1.04 -4.43
N PRO A 504 -50.73 2.30 -3.95
CA PRO A 504 -49.70 3.36 -3.97
C PRO A 504 -49.54 4.16 -2.65
N SER A 505 -48.41 4.89 -2.54
CA SER A 505 -48.21 6.16 -1.82
C SER A 505 -48.90 6.46 -0.47
N ALA A 506 -48.10 6.54 0.60
CA ALA A 506 -48.26 7.57 1.65
C ALA A 506 -46.93 7.81 2.40
N SER A 507 -46.66 9.06 2.80
CA SER A 507 -45.43 9.48 3.48
C SER A 507 -45.65 9.74 4.98
N ALA A 508 -45.01 8.97 5.88
CA ALA A 508 -44.78 9.36 7.29
C ALA A 508 -43.91 8.35 8.09
N ALA A 509 -42.62 8.15 7.76
CA ALA A 509 -41.75 7.25 8.56
C ALA A 509 -40.22 7.56 8.51
N GLN A 510 -39.81 8.78 8.17
CA GLN A 510 -38.39 9.18 8.17
C GLN A 510 -38.20 10.58 8.79
N ASN A 511 -38.22 10.64 10.13
CA ASN A 511 -37.83 11.82 10.90
C ASN A 511 -37.47 11.45 12.35
N LEU A 512 -36.35 10.75 12.51
CA LEU A 512 -35.57 10.56 13.73
C LEU A 512 -34.20 9.99 13.27
N MET A 513 -33.10 10.29 14.00
CA MET A 513 -31.70 10.00 13.61
C MET A 513 -31.09 10.87 12.49
N SER A 514 -31.47 12.15 12.39
CA SER A 514 -30.83 13.15 11.50
C SER A 514 -30.17 14.32 12.25
N GLY A 515 -29.79 14.14 13.52
CA GLY A 515 -29.22 15.21 14.34
C GLY A 515 -28.26 14.72 15.42
N LEU A 516 -26.97 14.62 15.09
CA LEU A 516 -25.86 14.59 16.07
C LEU A 516 -24.46 14.85 15.44
N TRP A 517 -24.38 15.67 14.40
CA TRP A 517 -23.12 16.11 13.78
C TRP A 517 -23.12 17.61 13.46
N ASN A 518 -23.22 18.45 14.50
CA ASN A 518 -23.04 19.90 14.36
C ASN A 518 -22.66 20.59 15.68
N GLN A 519 -21.53 20.19 16.28
CA GLN A 519 -20.67 21.02 17.15
C GLN A 519 -19.36 20.25 17.47
N VAL A 520 -18.29 20.98 17.79
CA VAL A 520 -16.89 20.51 17.99
C VAL A 520 -16.31 19.80 16.76
#